data_AF-A0A933F1H5-F1
#
_entry.id   AF-A0A933F1H5-F1
#
_cell.length_a   1.000
_cell.length_b   1.000
_cell.length_c   1.000
_cell.angle_alpha   90.00
_cell.angle_beta   90.00
_cell.angle_gamma   90.00
#
_symmetry.space_group_name_H-M   'P 1'
#
loop_
_entity.id
_entity.type
_entity.pdbx_description
1 polymer ?
#
loop_
_entity_poly.entity_id
_entity_poly.type
_entity_poly.pdbx_seq_one_letter_code
_entity_poly.pdbx_strand_id
1 'polypeptide(L)'
;MDFEGARVAGLDFSGPREWIHTNAQGMLISDWYAPTMAQNRLLGWAQVGYDKRLLDARLKARLWATVKRLILVATSTLLIAILISLMLSWSLSRPIKALAQAARAIASGHLDYRTELSGRNDELGHLAREINEMAKQLKALDEMKQSFLESVTHDLRAPLTSIIGHVSIFLENQLGELD
;
A
#
# COMPACT_ATOMS: atom_id res chain seq x y z
N MET A 1 -54.20 11.42 -41.28
CA MET A 1 -54.59 10.01 -41.12
C MET A 1 -55.79 10.02 -40.21
N ASP A 2 -56.96 9.76 -40.78
CA ASP A 2 -58.22 9.69 -40.05
C ASP A 2 -58.18 8.54 -39.04
N PHE A 3 -58.50 8.84 -37.78
CA PHE A 3 -58.74 7.85 -36.74
C PHE A 3 -60.20 7.36 -36.80
N GLU A 4 -60.70 7.03 -37.98
CA GLU A 4 -61.94 6.26 -38.12
C GLU A 4 -61.57 4.77 -38.21
N GLY A 5 -61.64 4.06 -37.09
CA GLY A 5 -61.58 2.58 -37.15
C GLY A 5 -61.24 1.83 -35.89
N ALA A 6 -60.70 2.46 -34.84
CA ALA A 6 -60.35 1.74 -33.62
C ALA A 6 -61.41 1.94 -32.53
N ARG A 7 -62.53 1.21 -32.62
CA ARG A 7 -63.35 0.91 -31.42
C ARG A 7 -62.53 0.02 -30.49
N VAL A 8 -61.65 0.62 -29.69
CA VAL A 8 -60.98 -0.08 -28.60
C VAL A 8 -61.88 0.05 -27.37
N ALA A 9 -62.66 -1.01 -27.12
CA ALA A 9 -63.57 -1.10 -25.99
C ALA A 9 -62.80 -0.95 -24.66
N GLY A 10 -63.25 -0.03 -23.81
CA GLY A 10 -62.94 -0.05 -22.37
C GLY A 10 -61.76 0.79 -21.87
N LEU A 11 -61.24 1.76 -22.63
CA LEU A 11 -60.18 2.65 -22.14
C LEU A 11 -60.75 4.01 -21.73
N ASP A 12 -60.57 4.39 -20.46
CA ASP A 12 -60.95 5.69 -19.90
C ASP A 12 -60.02 6.82 -20.39
N PHE A 13 -60.54 7.75 -21.18
CA PHE A 13 -59.78 8.84 -21.81
C PHE A 13 -59.82 10.17 -21.01
N SER A 14 -60.12 10.13 -19.71
CA SER A 14 -60.26 11.31 -18.84
C SER A 14 -58.97 12.02 -18.42
N GLY A 15 -57.79 11.54 -18.85
CA GLY A 15 -56.50 12.09 -18.42
C GLY A 15 -55.38 11.96 -19.45
N PRO A 16 -54.27 12.69 -19.26
CA PRO A 16 -53.14 12.65 -20.17
C PRO A 16 -52.52 11.25 -20.24
N ARG A 17 -52.27 10.75 -21.45
CA ARG A 17 -51.68 9.42 -21.68
C ARG A 17 -50.48 9.51 -22.62
N GLU A 18 -49.43 8.77 -22.26
CA GLU A 18 -48.27 8.55 -23.13
C GLU A 18 -48.50 7.29 -23.97
N TRP A 19 -48.33 7.41 -25.28
CA TRP A 19 -48.36 6.28 -26.20
C TRP A 19 -47.02 6.19 -26.92
N ILE A 20 -46.44 4.99 -26.92
CA ILE A 20 -45.19 4.72 -27.63
C ILE A 20 -45.54 3.89 -28.84
N HIS A 21 -45.31 4.44 -30.03
CA HIS A 21 -45.52 3.71 -31.26
C HIS A 21 -44.29 3.79 -32.17
N THR A 22 -44.17 2.82 -33.06
CA THR A 22 -43.15 2.82 -34.10
C THR A 22 -43.78 3.39 -35.36
N ASN A 23 -43.20 4.45 -35.94
CA ASN A 23 -43.69 5.04 -37.18
C ASN A 23 -43.38 4.14 -38.40
N ALA A 24 -43.87 4.53 -39.57
CA ALA A 24 -43.71 3.78 -40.83
C ALA A 24 -42.23 3.55 -41.25
N GLN A 25 -41.29 4.30 -40.68
CA GLN A 25 -39.84 4.19 -40.91
C GLN A 25 -39.12 3.38 -39.81
N GLY A 26 -39.85 2.70 -38.93
CA GLY A 26 -39.27 1.90 -37.85
C GLY A 26 -38.76 2.74 -36.66
N MET A 27 -39.20 3.99 -36.50
CA MET A 27 -38.76 4.90 -35.44
C MET A 27 -39.76 4.95 -34.28
N LEU A 28 -39.27 4.74 -33.05
CA LEU A 28 -40.06 4.86 -31.83
C LEU A 28 -40.32 6.33 -31.50
N ILE A 29 -41.59 6.75 -31.53
CA ILE A 29 -42.06 8.08 -31.15
C ILE A 29 -42.86 7.94 -29.85
N SER A 30 -42.55 8.79 -28.85
CA SER A 30 -43.41 8.99 -27.67
C SER A 30 -44.34 10.14 -27.98
N ASP A 31 -45.64 9.87 -27.99
CA ASP A 31 -46.67 10.88 -28.13
C ASP A 31 -47.41 11.07 -26.82
N TRP A 32 -47.52 12.33 -26.42
CA TRP A 32 -48.35 12.71 -25.30
C TRP A 32 -49.65 13.31 -25.83
N TYR A 33 -50.78 12.75 -25.40
CA TYR A 33 -52.11 13.24 -25.76
C TYR A 33 -52.75 13.92 -24.57
N ALA A 34 -53.12 15.19 -24.72
CA ALA A 34 -53.96 15.90 -23.76
C ALA A 34 -55.29 16.31 -24.40
N PRO A 35 -56.43 16.05 -23.72
CA PRO A 35 -57.71 16.56 -24.17
C PRO A 35 -57.73 18.08 -24.02
N THR A 36 -57.97 18.80 -25.11
CA THR A 36 -58.20 20.24 -25.05
C THR A 36 -59.69 20.47 -24.79
N MET A 37 -60.00 20.91 -23.57
CA MET A 37 -61.37 21.16 -23.11
C MET A 37 -61.65 22.67 -23.19
N ALA A 38 -62.83 23.06 -23.67
CA ALA A 38 -63.34 24.42 -23.48
C ALA A 38 -64.82 24.35 -23.06
N GLN A 39 -65.21 25.14 -22.07
CA GLN A 39 -66.58 25.14 -21.52
C GLN A 39 -67.10 23.72 -21.18
N ASN A 40 -66.22 22.90 -20.59
CA ASN A 40 -66.52 21.52 -20.21
C ASN A 40 -66.94 20.58 -21.38
N ARG A 41 -66.67 20.98 -22.63
CA ARG A 41 -66.88 20.18 -23.84
C ARG A 41 -65.53 19.83 -24.46
N LEU A 42 -65.36 18.56 -24.83
CA LEU A 42 -64.17 18.07 -25.53
C LEU A 42 -64.15 18.65 -26.94
N LEU A 43 -63.17 19.52 -27.24
CA LEU A 43 -63.00 20.12 -28.56
C LEU A 43 -62.02 19.34 -29.44
N GLY A 44 -61.07 18.61 -28.85
CA GLY A 44 -60.06 17.87 -29.58
C GLY A 44 -58.94 17.33 -28.70
N TRP A 45 -57.90 16.81 -29.35
CA TRP A 45 -56.69 16.28 -28.72
C TRP A 45 -55.46 17.05 -29.23
N ALA A 46 -54.62 17.52 -28.32
CA ALA A 46 -53.30 18.02 -28.66
C ALA A 46 -52.29 16.88 -28.54
N GLN A 47 -51.54 16.61 -29.61
CA GLN A 47 -50.45 15.64 -29.63
C GLN A 47 -49.12 16.38 -29.67
N VAL A 48 -48.21 16.04 -28.75
CA VAL A 48 -46.82 16.48 -28.83
C VAL A 48 -45.93 15.25 -28.87
N GLY A 49 -45.28 15.03 -30.01
CA GLY A 49 -44.31 13.95 -30.23
C GLY A 49 -42.89 14.50 -30.19
N TYR A 50 -42.01 13.87 -29.40
CA TYR A 50 -40.58 14.22 -29.36
C TYR A 50 -39.73 13.09 -29.93
N ASP A 51 -38.82 13.41 -30.86
CA ASP A 51 -37.84 12.45 -31.38
C ASP A 51 -36.74 12.20 -30.32
N LYS A 52 -36.79 11.02 -29.70
CA LYS A 52 -35.80 10.58 -28.70
C LYS A 52 -34.40 10.46 -29.29
N ARG A 53 -34.20 10.37 -30.62
CA ARG A 53 -32.86 10.23 -31.23
C ARG A 53 -32.02 11.48 -31.11
N LEU A 54 -32.61 12.68 -31.23
CA LEU A 54 -31.86 13.94 -31.11
C LEU A 54 -31.40 14.20 -29.68
N LEU A 55 -32.22 13.79 -28.70
CA LEU A 55 -31.89 13.88 -27.28
C LEU A 55 -30.91 12.78 -26.87
N ASP A 56 -31.17 11.53 -27.24
CA ASP A 56 -30.34 10.38 -26.89
C ASP A 56 -28.97 10.41 -27.57
N ALA A 57 -28.87 10.83 -28.83
CA ALA A 57 -27.58 10.90 -29.51
C ALA A 57 -26.66 11.96 -28.87
N ARG A 58 -27.23 13.11 -28.47
CA ARG A 58 -26.47 14.18 -27.80
C ARG A 58 -26.19 13.87 -26.33
N LEU A 59 -27.15 13.31 -25.61
CA LEU A 59 -26.98 12.92 -24.21
C LEU A 59 -26.01 11.75 -24.08
N LYS A 60 -26.17 10.68 -24.86
CA LYS A 60 -25.24 9.53 -24.81
C LYS A 60 -23.83 9.95 -25.19
N ALA A 61 -23.63 10.73 -26.24
CA ALA A 61 -22.29 11.19 -26.61
C ALA A 61 -21.62 12.01 -25.50
N ARG A 62 -22.36 12.91 -24.84
CA ARG A 62 -21.84 13.68 -23.69
C ARG A 62 -21.57 12.79 -22.47
N LEU A 63 -22.49 11.90 -22.12
CA LEU A 63 -22.33 10.97 -21.01
C LEU A 63 -21.12 10.05 -21.21
N TRP A 64 -20.94 9.51 -22.41
CA TRP A 64 -19.78 8.68 -22.74
C TRP A 64 -18.46 9.45 -22.66
N ALA A 65 -18.41 10.70 -23.10
CA ALA A 65 -17.23 11.54 -22.95
C ALA A 65 -16.88 11.79 -21.48
N THR A 66 -17.89 12.06 -20.64
CA THR A 66 -17.71 12.24 -19.19
C THR A 66 -17.25 10.94 -18.52
N VAL A 67 -17.89 9.81 -18.81
CA VAL A 67 -17.50 8.49 -18.26
C VAL A 67 -16.07 8.13 -18.65
N LYS A 68 -15.67 8.34 -19.91
CA LYS A 68 -14.28 8.09 -20.35
C LYS A 68 -13.28 8.95 -19.58
N ARG A 69 -13.59 10.23 -19.34
CA ARG A 69 -12.73 11.11 -18.54
C ARG A 69 -12.63 10.64 -17.09
N LEU A 70 -13.75 10.25 -16.47
CA LEU A 70 -13.76 9.72 -15.12
C LEU A 70 -12.95 8.43 -14.98
N ILE A 71 -13.11 7.50 -15.91
CA ILE A 71 -12.31 6.26 -15.94
C ILE A 71 -10.84 6.60 -16.09
N LEU A 72 -10.48 7.47 -17.05
CA LEU A 72 -9.09 7.86 -17.27
C LEU A 72 -8.47 8.50 -16.02
N VAL A 73 -9.19 9.40 -15.35
CA VAL A 73 -8.74 10.00 -14.09
C VAL A 73 -8.61 8.94 -13.00
N ALA A 74 -9.63 8.10 -12.78
CA ALA A 74 -9.60 7.06 -11.75
C ALA A 74 -8.44 6.07 -11.96
N THR A 75 -8.25 5.59 -13.19
CA THR A 75 -7.14 4.70 -13.54
C THR A 75 -5.80 5.40 -13.38
N SER A 76 -5.67 6.67 -13.79
CA SER A 76 -4.42 7.42 -13.62
C SER A 76 -4.07 7.63 -12.14
N THR A 77 -5.04 7.98 -11.30
CA THR A 77 -4.83 8.14 -9.86
C THR A 77 -4.42 6.82 -9.22
N LEU A 78 -5.07 5.71 -9.60
CA LEU A 78 -4.72 4.39 -9.11
C LEU A 78 -3.29 3.99 -9.49
N LEU A 79 -2.90 4.22 -10.75
CA LEU A 79 -1.55 3.94 -11.22
C LEU A 79 -0.50 4.77 -10.49
N ILE A 80 -0.77 6.07 -10.27
CA ILE A 80 0.11 6.95 -9.50
C ILE A 80 0.24 6.46 -8.06
N ALA A 81 -0.87 6.08 -7.42
CA ALA A 81 -0.86 5.57 -6.06
C ALA A 81 -0.03 4.28 -5.92
N ILE A 82 -0.17 3.35 -6.87
CA ILE A 82 0.64 2.12 -6.92
C ILE A 82 2.12 2.47 -7.13
N LEU A 83 2.43 3.39 -8.05
CA LEU A 83 3.79 3.80 -8.32
C LEU A 83 4.46 4.43 -7.09
N ILE A 84 3.77 5.35 -6.39
CA ILE A 84 4.26 5.96 -5.16
C ILE A 84 4.45 4.90 -4.07
N SER A 85 3.49 3.97 -3.91
CA SER A 85 3.58 2.88 -2.93
C SER A 85 4.81 2.00 -3.16
N LEU A 86 5.06 1.60 -4.41
CA LEU A 86 6.25 0.83 -4.79
C LEU A 86 7.53 1.64 -4.57
N MET A 87 7.51 2.94 -4.91
CA MET A 87 8.64 3.83 -4.70
C MET A 87 8.99 3.95 -3.22
N LEU A 88 8.01 4.16 -2.33
CA LEU A 88 8.22 4.21 -0.87
C LEU A 88 8.70 2.88 -0.29
N SER A 89 8.13 1.77 -0.75
CA SER A 89 8.54 0.43 -0.33
C SER A 89 10.03 0.19 -0.61
N TRP A 90 10.50 0.63 -1.78
CA TRP A 90 11.91 0.48 -2.15
C TRP A 90 12.82 1.54 -1.53
N SER A 91 12.36 2.78 -1.38
CA SER A 91 13.19 3.88 -0.87
C SER A 91 13.34 3.88 0.65
N LEU A 92 12.33 3.39 1.39
CA LEU A 92 12.30 3.40 2.86
C LEU A 92 12.29 2.00 3.46
N SER A 93 11.31 1.17 3.09
CA SER A 93 11.09 -0.11 3.80
C SER A 93 12.25 -1.09 3.62
N ARG A 94 12.84 -1.15 2.42
CA ARG A 94 14.02 -2.00 2.15
C ARG A 94 15.25 -1.57 2.95
N PRO A 95 15.72 -0.31 2.90
CA PRO A 95 16.87 0.13 3.70
C PRO A 95 16.66 -0.04 5.21
N ILE A 96 15.46 0.27 5.73
CA ILE A 96 15.16 0.09 7.16
C ILE A 96 15.30 -1.38 7.58
N LYS A 97 14.79 -2.32 6.77
CA LYS A 97 14.97 -3.76 7.04
C LYS A 97 16.44 -4.17 7.02
N ALA A 98 17.23 -3.63 6.08
CA ALA A 98 18.66 -3.90 6.01
C ALA A 98 19.41 -3.35 7.24
N LEU A 99 19.10 -2.14 7.70
CA LEU A 99 19.67 -1.59 8.94
C LEU A 99 19.26 -2.42 10.17
N ALA A 100 18.01 -2.88 10.24
CA ALA A 100 17.54 -3.74 11.32
C ALA A 100 18.20 -5.13 11.31
N GLN A 101 18.62 -5.62 10.13
CA GLN A 101 19.42 -6.85 10.01
C GLN A 101 20.86 -6.60 10.43
N ALA A 102 21.46 -5.48 9.99
CA ALA A 102 22.80 -5.07 10.40
C ALA A 102 22.93 -4.97 11.93
N ALA A 103 22.00 -4.25 12.56
CA ALA A 103 21.96 -4.11 14.01
C ALA A 103 21.82 -5.46 14.72
N ARG A 104 20.98 -6.38 14.20
CA ARG A 104 20.86 -7.74 14.73
C ARG A 104 22.14 -8.56 14.58
N ALA A 105 22.83 -8.46 13.45
CA ALA A 105 24.11 -9.12 13.24
C ALA A 105 25.15 -8.65 14.27
N ILE A 106 25.28 -7.33 14.46
CA ILE A 106 26.17 -6.73 15.46
C ILE A 106 25.79 -7.20 16.87
N ALA A 107 24.50 -7.16 17.22
CA ALA A 107 24.00 -7.60 18.52
C ALA A 107 24.24 -9.10 18.79
N SER A 108 24.32 -9.93 17.75
CA SER A 108 24.67 -11.35 17.85
C SER A 108 26.17 -11.62 17.98
N GLY A 109 27.01 -10.59 18.06
CA GLY A 109 28.47 -10.72 18.22
C GLY A 109 29.27 -10.61 16.92
N HIS A 110 28.62 -10.40 15.76
CA HIS A 110 29.32 -10.17 14.50
C HIS A 110 29.78 -8.70 14.39
N LEU A 111 30.76 -8.32 15.22
CA LEU A 111 31.23 -6.94 15.38
C LEU A 111 32.02 -6.40 14.19
N ASP A 112 32.39 -7.25 13.24
CA ASP A 112 33.01 -6.88 11.96
C ASP A 112 31.99 -6.48 10.88
N TYR A 113 30.71 -6.75 11.09
CA TYR A 113 29.67 -6.42 10.11
C TYR A 113 29.54 -4.91 9.94
N ARG A 114 29.54 -4.43 8.69
CA ARG A 114 29.32 -3.01 8.36
C ARG A 114 28.22 -2.89 7.31
N THR A 115 27.32 -1.93 7.49
CA THR A 115 26.28 -1.63 6.51
C THR A 115 26.83 -0.68 5.44
N GLU A 116 26.59 -1.00 4.16
CA GLU A 116 26.95 -0.16 3.01
C GLU A 116 26.04 1.06 2.85
N LEU A 117 24.91 1.10 3.59
CA LEU A 117 23.95 2.21 3.54
C LEU A 117 24.55 3.53 4.06
N SER A 118 25.71 3.51 4.72
CA SER A 118 26.45 4.69 5.17
C SER A 118 26.83 5.65 4.05
N GLY A 119 26.86 5.19 2.79
CA GLY A 119 27.08 6.05 1.62
C GLY A 119 25.87 6.91 1.22
N ARG A 120 24.71 6.72 1.85
CA ARG A 120 23.53 7.56 1.59
C ARG A 120 23.69 8.94 2.23
N ASN A 121 23.17 9.95 1.55
CA ASN A 121 23.18 11.35 1.98
C ASN A 121 21.85 11.78 2.62
N ASP A 122 21.14 10.84 3.24
CA ASP A 122 19.89 11.06 3.96
C ASP A 122 19.99 10.61 5.43
N GLU A 123 18.90 10.74 6.19
CA GLU A 123 18.81 10.37 7.60
C GLU A 123 19.08 8.88 7.82
N LEU A 124 18.73 8.02 6.86
CA LEU A 124 19.02 6.59 6.92
C LEU A 124 20.51 6.32 6.75
N GLY A 125 21.20 7.08 5.88
CA GLY A 125 22.65 7.04 5.77
C GLY A 125 23.36 7.54 7.01
N HIS A 126 22.83 8.57 7.66
CA HIS A 126 23.33 9.02 8.95
C HIS A 126 23.20 7.92 10.02
N LEU A 127 22.01 7.33 10.16
CA LEU A 127 21.78 6.21 11.07
C LEU A 127 22.70 5.01 10.76
N ALA A 128 22.94 4.71 9.49
CA ALA A 128 23.87 3.67 9.08
C ALA A 128 25.30 3.94 9.55
N ARG A 129 25.77 5.20 9.46
CA ARG A 129 27.08 5.61 9.99
C ARG A 129 27.15 5.44 11.52
N GLU A 130 26.10 5.85 12.24
CA GLU A 130 26.02 5.66 13.70
C GLU A 130 26.07 4.18 14.10
N ILE A 131 25.35 3.30 13.38
CA ILE A 131 25.40 1.85 13.61
C ILE A 131 26.81 1.28 13.39
N ASN A 132 27.51 1.75 12.35
CA ASN A 132 28.87 1.30 12.06
C ASN A 132 29.88 1.77 13.12
N GLU A 133 29.74 3.01 13.61
CA GLU A 133 30.58 3.51 14.71
C GLU A 133 30.31 2.76 16.02
N MET A 134 29.04 2.48 16.34
CA MET A 134 28.69 1.62 17.47
C MET A 134 29.35 0.23 17.35
N ALA A 135 29.28 -0.41 16.18
CA ALA A 135 29.92 -1.71 15.95
C ALA A 135 31.44 -1.67 16.14
N LYS A 136 32.08 -0.58 15.70
CA LYS A 136 33.52 -0.34 15.89
C LYS A 136 33.88 -0.19 17.38
N GLN A 137 33.09 0.55 18.14
CA GLN A 137 33.30 0.72 19.57
C GLN A 137 33.12 -0.59 20.34
N LEU A 138 32.08 -1.39 20.01
CA LEU A 138 31.91 -2.71 20.61
C LEU A 138 33.09 -3.63 20.30
N LYS A 139 33.61 -3.61 19.06
CA LYS A 139 34.78 -4.42 18.68
C LYS A 139 36.00 -4.06 19.53
N ALA A 140 36.30 -2.77 19.65
CA ALA A 140 37.42 -2.29 20.46
C ALA A 140 37.27 -2.67 21.95
N LEU A 141 36.04 -2.63 22.47
CA LEU A 141 35.76 -3.07 23.84
C LEU A 141 36.00 -4.58 24.02
N ASP A 142 35.58 -5.40 23.07
CA ASP A 142 35.80 -6.85 23.15
C ASP A 142 37.29 -7.22 23.04
N GLU A 143 38.04 -6.56 22.15
CA GLU A 143 39.49 -6.73 22.03
C GLU A 143 40.22 -6.34 23.33
N MET A 144 39.82 -5.22 23.94
CA MET A 144 40.38 -4.78 25.23
C MET A 144 40.07 -5.79 26.34
N LYS A 145 38.86 -6.34 26.37
CA LYS A 145 38.47 -7.39 27.32
C LYS A 145 39.34 -8.63 27.17
N GLN A 146 39.58 -9.09 25.93
CA GLN A 146 40.43 -10.26 25.68
C GLN A 146 41.88 -10.02 26.11
N SER A 147 42.46 -8.88 25.74
CA SER A 147 43.81 -8.50 26.13
C SER A 147 43.98 -8.42 27.64
N PHE A 148 42.99 -7.88 28.35
CA PHE A 148 42.97 -7.84 29.81
C PHE A 148 42.97 -9.26 30.42
N LEU A 149 42.12 -10.16 29.92
CA LEU A 149 42.06 -11.54 30.41
C LEU A 149 43.37 -12.29 30.17
N GLU A 150 44.01 -12.09 29.02
CA GLU A 150 45.33 -12.67 28.72
C GLU A 150 46.41 -12.18 29.68
N SER A 151 46.49 -10.86 29.89
CA SER A 151 47.47 -10.25 30.81
C SER A 151 47.28 -10.77 32.24
N VAL A 152 46.04 -10.77 32.75
CA VAL A 152 45.76 -11.25 34.11
C VAL A 152 46.09 -12.74 34.25
N THR A 153 45.77 -13.56 33.24
CA THR A 153 46.09 -15.00 33.28
C THR A 153 47.59 -15.25 33.31
N HIS A 154 48.36 -14.49 32.52
CA HIS A 154 49.81 -14.58 32.50
C HIS A 154 50.41 -14.21 33.87
N ASP A 155 49.95 -13.11 34.45
CA ASP A 155 50.47 -12.58 35.71
C ASP A 155 50.09 -13.46 36.91
N LEU A 156 48.94 -14.14 36.87
CA LEU A 156 48.52 -15.08 37.92
C LEU A 156 49.21 -16.44 37.84
N ARG A 157 49.68 -16.86 36.65
CA ARG A 157 50.33 -18.17 36.46
C ARG A 157 51.59 -18.28 37.31
N ALA A 158 52.45 -17.27 37.28
CA ALA A 158 53.72 -17.25 38.01
C ALA A 158 53.56 -17.44 39.54
N PRO A 159 52.73 -16.65 40.27
CA PRO A 159 52.57 -16.82 41.71
C PRO A 159 51.88 -18.14 42.06
N LEU A 160 50.90 -18.61 41.26
CA LEU A 160 50.27 -19.92 41.49
C LEU A 160 51.26 -21.07 41.36
N THR A 161 52.13 -21.05 40.35
CA THR A 161 53.18 -22.05 40.20
C THR A 161 54.14 -22.04 41.38
N SER A 162 54.47 -20.87 41.92
CA SER A 162 55.31 -20.75 43.12
C SER A 162 54.63 -21.35 44.36
N ILE A 163 53.35 -21.06 44.59
CA ILE A 163 52.59 -21.60 45.73
C ILE A 163 52.49 -23.13 45.62
N ILE A 164 52.11 -23.65 44.45
CA ILE A 164 52.01 -25.09 44.21
C ILE A 164 53.37 -25.74 44.44
N GLY A 165 54.45 -25.16 43.90
CA GLY A 165 55.82 -25.65 44.08
C GLY A 165 56.21 -25.77 45.55
N HIS A 166 55.94 -24.73 46.36
CA HIS A 166 56.20 -24.77 47.80
C HIS A 166 55.39 -25.86 48.51
N VAL A 167 54.09 -26.00 48.21
CA VAL A 167 53.24 -27.03 48.81
C VAL A 167 53.74 -28.42 48.46
N SER A 168 54.14 -28.68 47.21
CA SER A 168 54.70 -29.98 46.82
C SER A 168 56.00 -30.31 47.57
N ILE A 169 56.92 -29.36 47.75
CA ILE A 169 58.16 -29.59 48.51
C ILE A 169 57.85 -29.91 49.98
N PHE A 170 56.89 -29.19 50.59
CA PHE A 170 56.46 -29.46 51.96
C PHE A 170 55.88 -30.87 52.13
N LEU A 171 55.07 -31.33 51.18
CA LEU A 171 54.49 -32.67 51.22
C LEU A 171 55.54 -33.77 50.98
N GLU A 172 56.48 -33.56 50.06
CA GLU A 172 57.59 -34.49 49.80
C GLU A 172 58.46 -34.68 51.06
N ASN A 173 58.76 -33.59 51.77
CA ASN A 173 59.59 -33.64 52.98
C ASN A 173 58.92 -34.37 54.15
N GLN A 174 57.58 -34.31 54.26
CA GLN A 174 56.85 -35.07 55.28
C GLN A 174 56.69 -36.56 54.95
N LEU A 175 56.67 -36.92 53.66
CA LEU A 175 56.62 -38.32 53.23
C LEU A 175 57.98 -39.01 53.31
N GLY A 176 59.08 -38.24 53.17
CA GLY A 176 60.45 -38.75 53.32
C GLY A 176 60.89 -39.02 54.77
N GLU A 177 60.14 -38.57 55.78
CA GLU A 177 60.43 -38.85 57.20
C GLU A 177 59.70 -40.10 57.76
N LEU A 178 58.95 -40.84 56.91
CA LEU A 178 58.16 -42.02 57.33
C LEU A 178 58.72 -43.38 56.83
N ASP A 179 59.92 -43.41 56.26
CA ASP A 179 60.72 -44.63 55.97
C ASP A 179 62.01 -44.65 56.80
#